data_AF-A0A2J7Q424-F1
#
_entry.id   AF-A0A2J7Q424-F1
#
_cell.length_a   1.000
_cell.length_b   1.000
_cell.length_c   1.000
_cell.angle_alpha   90.00
_cell.angle_beta   90.00
_cell.angle_gamma   90.00
#
_symmetry.space_group_name_H-M   'P 1'
#
loop_
_entity.id
_entity.type
_entity.pdbx_description
1 polymer ?
#
loop_
_entity_poly.entity_id
_entity_poly.type
_entity_poly.pdbx_seq_one_letter_code
_entity_poly.pdbx_strand_id
1 'polypeptide(L)'
;MESKKHIYHLWVQYTTKNEEHFFRQFVMGFVSIWKSQLDLDWSRIPDWLAVKHDSGPLLSRLPEELLPAIGKFMYLAKEETEKESLNSKSLKEVELLVQCLIIICRNFDNIPFIASCNYVSETVGIAATIIHQLVEHTAEFGDAGPSFFINFCHFLECLYDPYFTWRHFLAGNPVDFENLPFQPALLHVEVVPFIYG
;
A
#
# COMPACT_ATOMS: atom_id res chain seq x y z
N MET A 1 -17.04 3.80 -16.28
CA MET A 1 -18.25 4.23 -15.55
C MET A 1 -19.02 3.03 -15.01
N GLU A 2 -19.15 1.97 -15.79
CA GLU A 2 -19.74 0.68 -15.39
C GLU A 2 -18.90 -0.06 -14.32
N SER A 3 -17.57 -0.08 -14.46
CA SER A 3 -16.65 -0.66 -13.46
C SER A 3 -16.77 -0.01 -12.07
N LYS A 4 -16.86 1.33 -11.99
CA LYS A 4 -17.03 2.07 -10.74
C LYS A 4 -18.36 1.76 -10.05
N LYS A 5 -19.46 1.67 -10.82
CA LYS A 5 -20.77 1.27 -10.29
C LYS A 5 -20.75 -0.16 -9.77
N HIS A 6 -20.09 -1.06 -10.49
CA HIS A 6 -19.95 -2.46 -10.08
C HIS A 6 -19.20 -2.60 -8.76
N ILE A 7 -18.03 -1.96 -8.60
CA ILE A 7 -17.30 -2.04 -7.32
C ILE A 7 -18.10 -1.40 -6.19
N TYR A 8 -18.81 -0.29 -6.43
CA TYR A 8 -19.67 0.28 -5.39
C TYR A 8 -20.78 -0.67 -4.96
N HIS A 9 -21.35 -1.45 -5.89
CA HIS A 9 -22.30 -2.50 -5.53
C HIS A 9 -21.66 -3.59 -4.65
N LEU A 10 -20.43 -4.01 -4.95
CA LEU A 10 -19.68 -4.95 -4.10
C LEU A 10 -19.47 -4.38 -2.68
N TRP A 11 -19.15 -3.10 -2.57
CA TRP A 11 -19.06 -2.43 -1.28
C TRP A 11 -20.36 -2.48 -0.49
N VAL A 12 -21.50 -2.17 -1.14
CA VAL A 12 -22.83 -2.25 -0.51
C VAL A 12 -23.15 -3.69 -0.09
N GLN A 13 -22.80 -4.69 -0.90
CA GLN A 13 -22.98 -6.10 -0.52
C GLN A 13 -22.14 -6.46 0.70
N TYR A 14 -20.88 -6.00 0.77
CA TYR A 14 -20.03 -6.21 1.93
C TYR A 14 -20.64 -5.61 3.20
N THR A 15 -21.09 -4.35 3.18
CA THR A 15 -21.64 -3.70 4.38
C THR A 15 -23.01 -4.24 4.80
N THR A 16 -23.79 -4.77 3.85
CA THR A 16 -25.13 -5.32 4.14
C THR A 16 -25.09 -6.79 4.58
N LYS A 17 -24.24 -7.61 3.94
CA LYS A 17 -24.16 -9.06 4.19
C LYS A 17 -23.05 -9.44 5.16
N ASN A 18 -22.09 -8.55 5.39
CA ASN A 18 -20.90 -8.78 6.21
C ASN A 18 -20.07 -9.99 5.74
N GLU A 19 -20.08 -10.28 4.43
CA GLU A 19 -19.31 -11.36 3.82
C GLU A 19 -18.00 -10.81 3.23
N GLU A 20 -16.86 -11.29 3.72
CA GLU A 20 -15.52 -10.80 3.36
C GLU A 20 -15.21 -10.90 1.87
N HIS A 21 -15.79 -11.89 1.18
CA HIS A 21 -15.56 -12.08 -0.25
C HIS A 21 -15.94 -10.86 -1.08
N PHE A 22 -17.02 -10.15 -0.73
CA PHE A 22 -17.41 -8.91 -1.41
C PHE A 22 -16.38 -7.79 -1.18
N PHE A 23 -15.79 -7.71 0.02
CA PHE A 23 -14.70 -6.78 0.28
C PHE A 23 -13.46 -7.12 -0.56
N ARG A 24 -13.06 -8.39 -0.61
CA ARG A 24 -11.91 -8.83 -1.43
C ARG A 24 -12.13 -8.48 -2.91
N GLN A 25 -13.32 -8.73 -3.46
CA GLN A 25 -13.65 -8.32 -4.82
C GLN A 25 -13.68 -6.80 -5.01
N PHE A 26 -14.18 -6.04 -4.03
CA PHE A 26 -14.16 -4.58 -4.05
C PHE A 26 -12.73 -4.05 -4.18
N VAL A 27 -11.82 -4.53 -3.33
CA VAL A 27 -10.40 -4.14 -3.31
C VAL A 27 -9.75 -4.46 -4.65
N MET A 28 -9.95 -5.67 -5.19
CA MET A 28 -9.45 -6.06 -6.51
C MET A 28 -9.93 -5.10 -7.61
N GLY A 29 -11.23 -4.78 -7.61
CA GLY A 29 -11.81 -3.86 -8.58
C GLY A 29 -11.31 -2.42 -8.43
N PHE A 30 -11.12 -1.96 -7.20
CA PHE A 30 -10.55 -0.66 -6.89
C PHE A 30 -9.12 -0.53 -7.44
N VAL A 31 -8.26 -1.50 -7.12
CA VAL A 31 -6.88 -1.58 -7.64
C VAL A 31 -6.88 -1.58 -9.17
N SER A 32 -7.75 -2.37 -9.80
CA SER A 32 -7.87 -2.43 -11.26
C SER A 32 -8.24 -1.07 -11.89
N ILE A 33 -9.18 -0.33 -11.28
CA ILE A 33 -9.61 0.99 -11.76
C ILE A 33 -8.48 2.02 -11.68
N TRP A 34 -7.64 1.94 -10.65
CA TRP A 34 -6.56 2.88 -10.38
C TRP A 34 -5.17 2.32 -10.72
N LYS A 35 -5.10 1.26 -11.55
CA LYS A 35 -3.84 0.57 -11.86
C LYS A 35 -2.75 1.50 -12.40
N SER A 36 -3.11 2.57 -13.12
CA SER A 36 -2.14 3.57 -13.61
C SER A 36 -1.42 4.34 -12.51
N GLN A 37 -1.93 4.32 -11.27
CA GLN A 37 -1.35 4.95 -10.09
C GLN A 37 -0.36 4.03 -9.35
N LEU A 38 -0.31 2.75 -9.74
CA LEU A 38 0.62 1.73 -9.24
C LEU A 38 1.77 1.54 -10.23
N ASP A 39 2.50 2.62 -10.53
CA ASP A 39 3.74 2.50 -11.30
C ASP A 39 4.84 1.91 -10.41
N LEU A 40 4.95 0.58 -10.42
CA LEU A 40 5.89 -0.17 -9.58
C LEU A 40 7.28 -0.34 -10.22
N ASP A 41 7.52 0.27 -11.39
CA ASP A 41 8.80 0.17 -12.08
C ASP A 41 9.80 1.19 -11.50
N TRP A 42 10.83 0.70 -10.80
CA TRP A 42 11.90 1.55 -10.27
C TRP A 42 12.79 2.16 -11.36
N SER A 43 12.87 1.54 -12.53
CA SER A 43 13.69 2.04 -13.65
C SER A 43 13.07 3.26 -14.32
N ARG A 44 11.75 3.43 -14.18
CA ARG A 44 11.03 4.59 -14.70
C ARG A 44 11.06 5.71 -13.68
N ILE A 45 11.75 6.79 -14.01
CA ILE A 45 11.81 8.00 -13.20
C ILE A 45 10.86 9.02 -13.82
N PRO A 46 9.68 9.31 -13.22
CA PRO A 46 8.82 10.38 -13.70
C PRO A 46 9.51 11.72 -13.44
N ASP A 47 9.27 12.73 -14.28
CA ASP A 47 9.71 14.10 -13.98
C ASP A 47 9.03 14.57 -12.68
N TRP A 48 9.80 14.95 -11.66
CA TRP A 48 9.28 15.42 -10.37
C TRP A 48 8.32 16.62 -10.52
N LEU A 49 8.52 17.48 -11.52
CA LEU A 49 7.60 18.59 -11.84
C LEU A 49 6.25 18.10 -12.41
N ALA A 50 6.23 16.91 -13.01
CA ALA A 50 5.05 16.28 -13.57
C ALA A 50 4.32 15.36 -12.56
N VAL A 51 4.88 15.14 -11.37
CA VAL A 51 4.23 14.37 -10.30
C VAL A 51 3.06 15.19 -9.78
N LYS A 52 1.85 14.76 -10.15
CA LYS A 52 0.61 15.40 -9.70
C LYS A 52 0.25 14.91 -8.30
N HIS A 53 0.18 15.85 -7.36
CA HIS A 53 -0.16 15.60 -5.96
C HIS A 53 -1.61 15.09 -5.76
N ASP A 54 -2.48 15.18 -6.77
CA ASP A 54 -3.89 14.81 -6.71
C ASP A 54 -4.23 13.57 -7.58
N SER A 55 -3.22 12.76 -7.93
CA SER A 55 -3.40 11.64 -8.85
C SER A 55 -4.23 10.48 -8.27
N GLY A 56 -4.23 10.34 -6.94
CA GLY A 56 -5.05 9.37 -6.21
C GLY A 56 -6.47 9.86 -5.90
N PRO A 57 -7.36 8.99 -5.40
CA PRO A 57 -8.70 9.39 -4.98
C PRO A 57 -8.68 10.27 -3.72
N LEU A 58 -9.56 11.27 -3.68
CA LEU A 58 -9.89 12.00 -2.46
C LEU A 58 -10.60 11.08 -1.45
N LEU A 59 -10.22 11.14 -0.17
CA LEU A 59 -10.87 10.35 0.88
C LEU A 59 -12.39 10.57 0.94
N SER A 60 -12.85 11.80 0.71
CA SER A 60 -14.29 12.15 0.70
C SER A 60 -15.10 11.46 -0.42
N ARG A 61 -14.43 10.85 -1.40
CA ARG A 61 -15.07 10.07 -2.48
C ARG A 61 -14.99 8.56 -2.26
N LEU A 62 -14.29 8.12 -1.22
CA LEU A 62 -14.20 6.73 -0.84
C LEU A 62 -15.32 6.38 0.14
N PRO A 63 -15.70 5.10 0.26
CA PRO A 63 -16.58 4.68 1.33
C PRO A 63 -15.96 4.94 2.70
N GLU A 64 -16.74 5.48 3.63
CA GLU A 64 -16.28 5.91 4.97
C GLU A 64 -15.55 4.80 5.75
N GLU A 65 -16.10 3.59 5.73
CA GLU A 65 -15.53 2.43 6.43
C GLU A 65 -14.45 1.68 5.64
N LEU A 66 -13.98 2.19 4.48
CA LEU A 66 -12.96 1.52 3.68
C LEU A 66 -11.63 1.39 4.44
N LEU A 67 -11.15 2.51 5.00
CA LEU A 67 -9.88 2.55 5.72
C LEU A 67 -9.94 1.70 7.01
N PRO A 68 -10.98 1.78 7.85
CA PRO A 68 -11.19 0.83 8.94
C PRO A 68 -11.20 -0.64 8.50
N ALA A 69 -11.88 -0.97 7.39
CA ALA A 69 -11.91 -2.34 6.87
C ALA A 69 -10.51 -2.81 6.42
N ILE A 70 -9.75 -1.99 5.69
CA ILE A 70 -8.36 -2.29 5.33
C ILE A 70 -7.54 -2.59 6.59
N GLY A 71 -7.67 -1.75 7.63
CA GLY A 71 -6.94 -1.92 8.89
C GLY A 71 -7.27 -3.25 9.58
N LYS A 72 -8.56 -3.59 9.66
CA LYS A 72 -9.01 -4.89 10.19
C LYS A 72 -8.37 -6.07 9.45
N PHE A 73 -8.39 -6.06 8.11
CA PHE A 73 -7.85 -7.17 7.33
C PHE A 73 -6.33 -7.26 7.36
N MET A 74 -5.62 -6.13 7.49
CA MET A 74 -4.18 -6.12 7.71
C MET A 74 -3.81 -6.68 9.08
N TYR A 75 -4.53 -6.29 10.13
CA TYR A 75 -4.36 -6.85 11.48
C TYR A 75 -4.57 -8.37 11.49
N LEU A 76 -5.66 -8.86 10.87
CA LEU A 76 -5.92 -10.30 10.76
C LEU A 76 -4.81 -11.03 10.00
N ALA A 77 -4.31 -10.46 8.91
CA ALA A 77 -3.21 -11.04 8.16
C ALA A 77 -1.91 -11.10 8.97
N LYS A 78 -1.63 -10.09 9.80
CA LYS A 78 -0.50 -10.12 10.71
C LYS A 78 -0.64 -11.25 11.73
N GLU A 79 -1.81 -11.39 12.37
CA GLU A 79 -2.07 -12.51 13.28
C GLU A 79 -1.91 -13.88 12.59
N GLU A 80 -2.33 -14.00 11.32
CA GLU A 80 -2.15 -15.20 10.52
C GLU A 80 -0.67 -15.47 10.19
N THR A 81 0.14 -14.43 9.95
CA THR A 81 1.59 -14.60 9.77
C THR A 81 2.28 -15.06 11.03
N GLU A 82 1.94 -14.48 12.20
CA GLU A 82 2.53 -14.84 13.49
C GLU A 82 2.19 -16.28 13.91
N LYS A 83 1.05 -16.81 13.45
CA LYS A 83 0.63 -18.20 13.66
C LYS A 83 1.13 -19.17 12.59
N GLU A 84 1.96 -18.71 11.65
CA GLU A 84 2.47 -19.50 10.51
C GLU A 84 1.35 -20.12 9.65
N SER A 85 0.16 -19.50 9.63
CA SER A 85 -1.00 -19.98 8.86
C SER A 85 -1.26 -19.20 7.57
N LEU A 86 -0.53 -18.10 7.34
CA LEU A 86 -0.65 -17.31 6.11
C LEU A 86 -0.06 -18.10 4.93
N ASN A 87 -0.87 -18.31 3.89
CA ASN A 87 -0.42 -18.93 2.63
C ASN A 87 -0.27 -17.89 1.51
N SER A 88 0.29 -18.29 0.37
CA SER A 88 0.56 -17.40 -0.78
C SER A 88 -0.70 -16.70 -1.32
N LYS A 89 -1.88 -17.35 -1.26
CA LYS A 89 -3.13 -16.72 -1.69
C LYS A 89 -3.54 -15.61 -0.73
N SER A 90 -3.49 -15.86 0.58
CA SER A 90 -3.76 -14.83 1.58
C SER A 90 -2.76 -13.68 1.47
N LEU A 91 -1.48 -13.96 1.23
CA LEU A 91 -0.46 -12.93 1.01
C LEU A 91 -0.78 -12.04 -0.20
N LYS A 92 -1.29 -12.61 -1.29
CA LYS A 92 -1.77 -11.82 -2.45
C LYS A 92 -2.97 -10.94 -2.12
N GLU A 93 -3.83 -11.36 -1.20
CA GLU A 93 -4.95 -10.54 -0.74
C GLU A 93 -4.44 -9.37 0.13
N VAL A 94 -3.41 -9.58 0.96
CA VAL A 94 -2.72 -8.50 1.69
C VAL A 94 -2.02 -7.53 0.75
N GLU A 95 -1.34 -8.04 -0.28
CA GLU A 95 -0.69 -7.22 -1.32
C GLU A 95 -1.68 -6.24 -1.95
N LEU A 96 -2.92 -6.68 -2.22
CA LEU A 96 -3.98 -5.81 -2.75
C LEU A 96 -4.39 -4.69 -1.76
N LEU A 97 -4.34 -4.95 -0.45
CA LEU A 97 -4.58 -3.91 0.57
C LEU A 97 -3.46 -2.86 0.56
N VAL A 98 -2.20 -3.31 0.47
CA VAL A 98 -1.04 -2.41 0.33
C VAL A 98 -1.16 -1.58 -0.95
N GLN A 99 -1.55 -2.19 -2.07
CA GLN A 99 -1.82 -1.48 -3.33
C GLN A 99 -2.92 -0.43 -3.20
N CYS A 100 -4.02 -0.74 -2.49
CA CYS A 100 -5.04 0.26 -2.17
C CYS A 100 -4.45 1.45 -1.41
N LEU A 101 -3.62 1.21 -0.40
CA LEU A 101 -2.98 2.28 0.37
C LEU A 101 -2.04 3.13 -0.48
N ILE A 102 -1.23 2.51 -1.35
CA ILE A 102 -0.39 3.24 -2.33
C ILE A 102 -1.27 4.14 -3.20
N ILE A 103 -2.32 3.60 -3.81
CA ILE A 103 -3.24 4.35 -4.67
C ILE A 103 -3.84 5.55 -3.92
N ILE A 104 -4.27 5.35 -2.67
CA ILE A 104 -4.84 6.42 -1.84
C ILE A 104 -3.77 7.48 -1.54
N CYS A 105 -2.53 7.09 -1.25
CA CYS A 105 -1.41 8.01 -1.00
C CYS A 105 -0.91 8.74 -2.25
N ARG A 106 -1.29 8.32 -3.47
CA ARG A 106 -1.05 9.12 -4.69
C ARG A 106 -1.86 10.41 -4.73
N ASN A 107 -2.76 10.62 -3.77
CA ASN A 107 -3.20 11.94 -3.38
C ASN A 107 -2.47 12.35 -2.10
N PHE A 108 -1.62 13.37 -2.19
CA PHE A 108 -0.67 13.73 -1.13
C PHE A 108 -1.36 14.30 0.11
N ASP A 109 -2.55 14.89 -0.03
CA ASP A 109 -3.38 15.32 1.11
C ASP A 109 -3.75 14.15 2.02
N ASN A 110 -3.76 12.92 1.49
CA ASN A 110 -4.10 11.73 2.26
C ASN A 110 -2.92 11.22 3.09
N ILE A 111 -1.67 11.54 2.72
CA ILE A 111 -0.46 10.97 3.34
C ILE A 111 -0.42 11.18 4.86
N PRO A 112 -0.65 12.39 5.42
CA PRO A 112 -0.60 12.59 6.87
C PRO A 112 -1.61 11.72 7.63
N PHE A 113 -2.80 11.52 7.07
CA PHE A 113 -3.84 10.69 7.69
C PHE A 113 -3.45 9.20 7.63
N ILE A 114 -3.06 8.70 6.46
CA ILE A 114 -2.65 7.30 6.30
C ILE A 114 -1.43 6.96 7.18
N ALA A 115 -0.47 7.88 7.27
CA ALA A 115 0.70 7.77 8.14
C ALA A 115 0.36 7.88 9.64
N SER A 116 -0.83 8.35 10.02
CA SER A 116 -1.26 8.38 11.43
C SER A 116 -1.93 7.07 11.87
N CYS A 117 -2.28 6.20 10.91
CA CYS A 117 -2.91 4.92 11.17
C CYS A 117 -1.87 3.80 11.33
N ASN A 118 -2.29 2.65 11.86
CA ASN A 118 -1.39 1.52 12.11
C ASN A 118 -0.91 0.78 10.85
N TYR A 119 -1.27 1.22 9.63
CA TYR A 119 -0.98 0.46 8.40
C TYR A 119 0.50 0.19 8.19
N VAL A 120 1.36 1.16 8.51
CA VAL A 120 2.81 0.99 8.41
C VAL A 120 3.28 -0.10 9.37
N SER A 121 2.88 0.00 10.64
CA SER A 121 3.17 -1.00 11.68
C SER A 121 2.71 -2.41 11.30
N GLU A 122 1.48 -2.55 10.79
CA GLU A 122 0.94 -3.84 10.35
C GLU A 122 1.73 -4.40 9.15
N THR A 123 2.04 -3.57 8.14
CA THR A 123 2.77 -4.04 6.96
C THR A 123 4.21 -4.41 7.27
N VAL A 124 4.88 -3.63 8.14
CA VAL A 124 6.24 -3.92 8.63
C VAL A 124 6.26 -5.24 9.40
N GLY A 125 5.28 -5.47 10.27
CA GLY A 125 5.15 -6.72 11.02
C GLY A 125 4.98 -7.93 10.09
N ILE A 126 4.05 -7.84 9.13
CA ILE A 126 3.84 -8.88 8.11
C ILE A 126 5.13 -9.13 7.31
N ALA A 127 5.79 -8.07 6.84
CA ALA A 127 7.03 -8.16 6.08
C ALA A 127 8.14 -8.85 6.87
N ALA A 128 8.34 -8.47 8.14
CA ALA A 128 9.36 -9.04 9.02
C ALA A 128 9.12 -10.54 9.24
N THR A 129 7.90 -10.94 9.55
CA THR A 129 7.54 -12.35 9.76
C THR A 129 7.72 -13.18 8.50
N ILE A 130 7.35 -12.64 7.32
CA ILE A 130 7.57 -13.34 6.03
C ILE A 130 9.06 -13.51 5.75
N ILE A 131 9.88 -12.47 5.97
CA ILE A 131 11.35 -12.58 5.81
C ILE A 131 11.89 -13.70 6.69
N HIS A 132 11.50 -13.72 7.97
CA HIS A 132 11.93 -14.75 8.92
C HIS A 132 11.55 -16.15 8.45
N GLN A 133 10.30 -16.37 8.05
CA GLN A 133 9.81 -17.67 7.57
C GLN A 133 10.52 -18.13 6.29
N LEU A 134 10.86 -17.21 5.38
CA LEU A 134 11.61 -17.51 4.17
C LEU A 134 13.07 -17.89 4.47
N VAL A 135 13.71 -17.20 5.43
CA VAL A 135 15.09 -17.45 5.86
C VAL A 135 15.20 -18.77 6.62
N GLU A 136 14.23 -19.08 7.49
CA GLU A 136 14.19 -20.34 8.24
C GLU A 136 13.63 -21.52 7.44
N HIS A 137 13.17 -21.28 6.21
CA HIS A 137 12.53 -22.26 5.34
C HIS A 137 11.30 -22.94 5.97
N THR A 138 10.54 -22.19 6.78
CA THR A 138 9.31 -22.68 7.43
C THR A 138 8.05 -22.44 6.59
N ALA A 139 8.13 -21.59 5.55
CA ALA A 139 7.05 -21.36 4.60
C ALA A 139 7.56 -21.14 3.15
N GLU A 140 6.72 -21.46 2.17
CA GLU A 140 6.99 -21.21 0.74
C GLU A 140 5.93 -20.27 0.16
N PHE A 141 6.33 -19.03 -0.13
CA PHE A 141 5.45 -18.01 -0.71
C PHE A 141 5.52 -17.90 -2.23
N GLY A 142 6.45 -18.62 -2.89
CA GLY A 142 6.70 -18.50 -4.33
C GLY A 142 6.85 -17.04 -4.77
N ASP A 143 6.22 -16.66 -5.88
CA ASP A 143 6.24 -15.28 -6.40
C ASP A 143 5.46 -14.29 -5.52
N ALA A 144 4.61 -14.75 -4.59
CA ALA A 144 3.83 -13.86 -3.74
C ALA A 144 4.71 -13.11 -2.73
N GLY A 145 5.77 -13.75 -2.22
CA GLY A 145 6.73 -13.11 -1.29
C GLY A 145 7.44 -11.91 -1.93
N PRO A 146 8.25 -12.10 -2.98
CA PRO A 146 8.95 -11.00 -3.65
C PRO A 146 8.02 -9.89 -4.15
N SER A 147 6.86 -10.27 -4.70
CA SER A 147 5.87 -9.30 -5.17
C SER A 147 5.29 -8.45 -4.03
N PHE A 148 5.01 -9.05 -2.87
CA PHE A 148 4.58 -8.31 -1.69
C PHE A 148 5.64 -7.31 -1.24
N PHE A 149 6.91 -7.71 -1.17
CA PHE A 149 8.01 -6.81 -0.78
C PHE A 149 8.18 -5.62 -1.73
N ILE A 150 8.02 -5.83 -3.04
CA ILE A 150 8.02 -4.73 -4.01
C ILE A 150 6.92 -3.73 -3.65
N ASN A 151 5.68 -4.20 -3.45
CA ASN A 151 4.56 -3.32 -3.08
C ASN A 151 4.79 -2.62 -1.73
N PHE A 152 5.33 -3.33 -0.75
CA PHE A 152 5.69 -2.75 0.54
C PHE A 152 6.72 -1.62 0.39
N CYS A 153 7.80 -1.82 -0.35
CA CYS A 153 8.79 -0.77 -0.60
C CYS A 153 8.18 0.44 -1.34
N HIS A 154 7.29 0.22 -2.30
CA HIS A 154 6.55 1.30 -2.98
C HIS A 154 5.58 2.03 -2.04
N PHE A 155 5.01 1.34 -1.05
CA PHE A 155 4.21 1.98 -0.02
C PHE A 155 5.06 2.91 0.85
N LEU A 156 6.24 2.45 1.29
CA LEU A 156 7.17 3.31 2.03
C LEU A 156 7.66 4.50 1.19
N GLU A 157 8.01 4.27 -0.08
CA GLU A 157 8.40 5.35 -1.01
C GLU A 157 7.26 6.36 -1.18
N CYS A 158 6.02 5.91 -1.33
CA CYS A 158 4.88 6.82 -1.48
C CYS A 158 4.62 7.68 -0.23
N LEU A 159 4.94 7.19 0.97
CA LEU A 159 4.78 7.92 2.22
C LEU A 159 5.95 8.88 2.49
N TYR A 160 7.17 8.43 2.26
CA TYR A 160 8.39 9.13 2.69
C TYR A 160 9.11 9.88 1.57
N ASP A 161 8.84 9.55 0.32
CA ASP A 161 9.40 10.20 -0.86
C ASP A 161 8.37 10.30 -2.01
N PRO A 162 7.24 11.02 -1.79
CA PRO A 162 6.14 11.07 -2.75
C PRO A 162 6.52 11.67 -4.13
N TYR A 163 7.60 12.47 -4.18
CA TYR A 163 8.14 13.06 -5.41
C TYR A 163 9.28 12.25 -6.05
N PHE A 164 9.61 11.08 -5.51
CA PHE A 164 10.72 10.25 -5.97
C PHE A 164 12.06 10.99 -5.98
N THR A 165 12.27 11.89 -5.02
CA THR A 165 13.48 12.71 -4.88
C THR A 165 14.74 11.86 -4.80
N TRP A 166 14.66 10.68 -4.18
CA TRP A 166 15.79 9.75 -4.09
C TRP A 166 16.18 9.19 -5.46
N ARG A 167 15.20 8.79 -6.29
CA ARG A 167 15.48 8.30 -7.65
C ARG A 167 16.11 9.39 -8.52
N HIS A 168 15.60 10.61 -8.41
CA HIS A 168 16.14 11.78 -9.10
C HIS A 168 17.59 12.11 -8.68
N PHE A 169 17.88 12.03 -7.38
CA PHE A 169 19.23 12.16 -6.85
C PHE A 169 20.17 11.11 -7.44
N LEU A 170 19.77 9.83 -7.46
CA LEU A 170 20.56 8.75 -8.06
C LEU A 170 20.79 8.92 -9.57
N ALA A 171 19.83 9.53 -10.27
CA ALA A 171 19.94 9.86 -11.70
C ALA A 171 20.77 11.13 -11.99
N GLY A 172 21.31 11.80 -10.97
CA GLY A 172 22.12 13.01 -11.12
C GLY A 172 21.30 14.29 -11.38
N ASN A 173 19.98 14.24 -11.18
CA ASN A 173 19.06 15.36 -11.38
C ASN A 173 18.33 15.70 -10.07
N PRO A 174 19.03 16.20 -9.02
CA PRO A 174 18.44 16.39 -7.71
C PRO A 174 17.25 17.36 -7.74
N VAL A 175 16.21 17.01 -6.97
CA VAL A 175 15.01 17.85 -6.81
C VAL A 175 15.30 19.02 -5.88
N ASP A 176 14.69 20.17 -6.16
CA ASP A 176 14.74 21.32 -5.27
C ASP A 176 13.70 21.16 -4.13
N PHE A 177 14.19 20.74 -2.97
CA PHE A 177 13.37 20.48 -1.78
C PHE A 177 12.64 21.73 -1.27
N GLU A 178 13.19 22.94 -1.47
CA GLU A 178 12.57 24.19 -0.97
C GLU A 178 11.29 24.53 -1.72
N ASN A 179 11.14 24.01 -2.94
CA ASN A 179 10.02 24.27 -3.83
C ASN A 179 8.95 23.16 -3.83
N LEU A 180 9.07 22.15 -2.97
CA LEU A 180 8.09 21.08 -2.87
C LEU A 180 6.84 21.54 -2.09
N PRO A 181 5.63 21.49 -2.69
CA PRO A 181 4.42 22.01 -2.06
C PRO A 181 3.88 21.12 -0.93
N PHE A 182 4.29 19.84 -0.88
CA PHE A 182 3.85 18.88 0.13
C PHE A 182 5.05 18.26 0.84
N GLN A 183 4.94 18.12 2.16
CA GLN A 183 5.94 17.45 2.97
C GLN A 183 5.64 15.94 3.04
N PRO A 184 6.67 15.08 2.99
CA PRO A 184 6.50 13.64 3.21
C PRO A 184 6.07 13.35 4.65
N ALA A 185 5.59 12.12 4.89
CA ALA A 185 5.35 11.63 6.24
C ALA A 185 6.66 11.56 7.05
N LEU A 186 6.55 11.72 8.37
CA LEU A 186 7.66 11.41 9.26
C LEU A 186 7.91 9.90 9.28
N LEU A 187 9.18 9.51 9.30
CA LEU A 187 9.57 8.11 9.31
C LEU A 187 9.06 7.44 10.59
N HIS A 188 8.31 6.35 10.42
CA HIS A 188 7.82 5.56 11.54
C HIS A 188 8.97 4.84 12.24
N VAL A 189 8.92 4.75 13.57
CA VAL A 189 10.03 4.24 14.40
C VAL A 189 10.33 2.77 14.12
N GLU A 190 9.33 1.98 13.74
CA GLU A 190 9.45 0.57 13.38
C GLU A 190 10.13 0.33 12.03
N VAL A 191 10.17 1.32 11.13
CA VAL A 191 10.78 1.17 9.80
C VAL A 191 12.31 1.15 9.90
N VAL A 192 12.89 1.90 10.84
CA VAL A 192 14.34 1.94 11.05
C VAL A 192 14.92 0.56 11.40
N PRO A 193 14.47 -0.12 12.46
CA PRO A 193 14.98 -1.46 12.78
C PRO A 193 14.62 -2.50 11.72
N PHE A 194 13.54 -2.31 10.96
CA PHE A 194 13.23 -3.20 9.84
C PHE A 194 14.27 -3.12 8.71
N ILE A 195 14.76 -1.91 8.39
CA ILE A 195 15.74 -1.71 7.30
C ILE A 195 17.17 -2.10 7.73
N TYR A 196 17.53 -1.83 8.98
CA TYR A 196 18.91 -1.97 9.47
C TYR A 196 19.15 -3.16 10.40
N GLY A 197 18.09 -3.81 10.90
CA GLY A 197 18.15 -4.98 11.79
C GLY A 197 18.33 -6.27 11.01
#